data_AF-A0A1I2SHC4-F1
#
_entry.id   AF-A0A1I2SHC4-F1
#
_cell.length_a   1.000
_cell.length_b   1.000
_cell.length_c   1.000
_cell.angle_alpha   90.00
_cell.angle_beta   90.00
_cell.angle_gamma   90.00
#
_symmetry.space_group_name_H-M   'P 1'
#
loop_
_entity.id
_entity.type
_entity.pdbx_description
1 polymer ?
#
loop_
_entity_poly.entity_id
_entity_poly.type
_entity_poly.pdbx_seq_one_letter_code
_entity_poly.pdbx_strand_id
1 'polypeptide(L)'
;MSTPYVVGTPNATEDVFLHVKPGRRRAPLLRYFRFNLPRLTKLVLMVIIAVIGGSVAYTALSNHLPFAHADIALWIVVAMAILYLVVAAVTKLRIWDAGSLIAICAVLIYIGGLFGDAPYVWNGASIQQAAIWNIMMMASVAYVVLNALVLYGMFVVYPDDQNFTD
;
A
#
# COMPACT_ATOMS: atom_id res chain seq x y z
N MET A 1 63.82 5.98 -3.02
CA MET A 1 62.94 5.63 -4.15
C MET A 1 61.50 5.79 -3.70
N SER A 2 60.72 6.59 -4.45
CA SER A 2 59.23 6.69 -4.57
C SER A 2 58.35 6.70 -3.31
N THR A 3 57.39 7.58 -3.05
CA THR A 3 56.85 8.85 -3.62
C THR A 3 55.91 9.39 -2.52
N PRO A 4 55.64 10.70 -2.46
CA PRO A 4 54.90 11.34 -1.38
C PRO A 4 53.39 11.36 -1.65
N TYR A 5 52.56 11.15 -0.61
CA TYR A 5 51.16 11.58 -0.65
C TYR A 5 50.96 12.76 0.32
N VAL A 6 51.27 13.95 -0.19
CA VAL A 6 50.55 15.19 0.13
C VAL A 6 49.35 15.17 -0.83
N VAL A 7 48.08 15.25 -0.40
CA VAL A 7 47.41 16.46 0.08
C VAL A 7 46.27 16.04 1.03
N GLY A 8 46.43 16.28 2.32
CA GLY A 8 45.30 16.64 3.19
C GLY A 8 45.18 18.16 3.14
N THR A 9 44.05 18.69 2.66
CA THR A 9 43.76 20.11 2.90
C THR A 9 43.52 20.33 4.40
N PRO A 10 43.92 21.47 5.00
CA PRO A 10 43.89 21.65 6.45
C PRO A 10 42.48 21.75 7.06
N ASN A 11 41.41 21.69 6.25
CA ASN A 11 40.02 21.94 6.65
C ASN A 11 39.08 20.76 6.38
N ALA A 12 39.58 19.54 6.26
CA ALA A 12 38.73 18.35 6.12
C ALA A 12 38.32 17.79 7.50
N THR A 13 37.62 18.60 8.32
CA THR A 13 37.04 18.17 9.61
C THR A 13 35.55 17.84 9.52
N GLU A 14 34.91 18.02 8.37
CA GLU A 14 33.52 17.63 8.20
C GLU A 14 33.40 16.30 7.47
N ASP A 15 32.69 15.38 8.11
CA ASP A 15 32.28 14.10 7.56
C ASP A 15 31.59 14.32 6.22
N VAL A 16 32.08 13.68 5.15
CA VAL A 16 31.57 13.82 3.78
C VAL A 16 30.08 13.43 3.69
N PHE A 17 29.56 12.70 4.68
CA PHE A 17 28.12 12.43 4.82
C PHE A 17 27.26 13.66 5.14
N LEU A 18 27.84 14.77 5.63
CA LEU A 18 27.13 16.04 5.85
C LEU A 18 26.77 16.78 4.54
N HIS A 19 27.42 16.44 3.42
CA HIS A 19 27.20 17.11 2.13
C HIS A 19 26.33 16.31 1.15
N VAL A 20 25.78 15.17 1.59
CA VAL A 20 24.78 14.46 0.81
C VAL A 20 23.45 15.19 0.97
N LYS A 21 23.11 16.06 0.01
CA LYS A 21 21.79 16.71 -0.04
C LYS A 21 20.68 15.68 0.28
N PRO A 22 19.77 15.98 1.22
CA PRO A 22 18.69 15.06 1.56
C PRO A 22 17.97 14.61 0.28
N GLY A 23 17.87 13.30 0.07
CA GLY A 23 17.25 12.70 -1.13
C GLY A 23 18.20 12.00 -2.11
N ARG A 24 19.53 12.10 -1.97
CA ARG A 24 20.49 11.43 -2.90
C ARG A 24 20.54 9.90 -2.80
N ARG A 25 20.02 9.30 -1.72
CA ARG A 25 19.91 7.83 -1.54
C ARG A 25 18.61 7.22 -2.09
N ARG A 26 17.71 8.03 -2.68
CA ARG A 26 16.45 7.55 -3.28
C ARG A 26 16.64 7.44 -4.80
N ALA A 27 16.10 6.39 -5.42
CA ALA A 27 16.59 5.92 -6.72
C ALA A 27 16.42 6.93 -7.86
N PRO A 28 17.37 6.98 -8.80
CA PRO A 28 17.56 8.08 -9.75
C PRO A 28 16.47 8.24 -10.81
N LEU A 29 15.67 7.20 -11.09
CA LEU A 29 14.77 7.19 -12.26
C LEU A 29 13.42 7.91 -12.07
N LEU A 30 12.88 7.99 -10.86
CA LEU A 30 11.51 8.49 -10.62
C LEU A 30 11.45 9.75 -9.74
N ARG A 31 12.58 10.44 -9.57
CA ARG A 31 12.73 11.63 -8.71
C ARG A 31 11.81 12.80 -9.11
N TYR A 32 11.39 12.87 -10.36
CA TYR A 32 10.69 14.03 -10.94
C TYR A 32 9.15 13.90 -10.94
N PHE A 33 8.59 12.71 -10.71
CA PHE A 33 7.13 12.54 -10.63
C PHE A 33 6.70 12.55 -9.16
N ARG A 34 6.39 13.75 -8.65
CA ARG A 34 5.91 13.95 -7.27
C ARG A 34 4.54 14.59 -7.27
N PHE A 35 3.56 13.93 -6.68
CA PHE A 35 2.22 14.49 -6.52
C PHE A 35 2.00 14.88 -5.06
N ASN A 36 1.97 16.19 -4.80
CA ASN A 36 1.83 16.76 -3.47
C ASN A 36 0.37 17.07 -3.13
N LEU A 37 -0.45 16.03 -3.02
CA LEU A 37 -1.88 16.15 -2.71
C LEU A 37 -2.23 15.25 -1.51
N PRO A 38 -1.79 15.59 -0.28
CA PRO A 38 -1.89 14.72 0.89
C PRO A 38 -3.30 14.26 1.21
N ARG A 39 -4.27 15.17 1.09
CA ARG A 39 -5.69 14.84 1.31
C ARG A 39 -6.24 13.94 0.21
N LEU A 40 -5.82 14.13 -1.03
CA LEU A 40 -6.25 13.30 -2.16
C LEU A 40 -5.66 11.91 -2.05
N THR A 41 -4.35 11.77 -1.80
CA THR A 41 -3.74 10.45 -1.67
C THR A 41 -4.34 9.68 -0.49
N LYS A 42 -4.58 10.35 0.64
CA LYS A 42 -5.29 9.75 1.77
C LYS A 42 -6.68 9.25 1.35
N LEU A 43 -7.46 10.09 0.66
CA LEU A 43 -8.78 9.72 0.18
C LEU A 43 -8.73 8.52 -0.77
N VAL A 44 -7.78 8.50 -1.72
CA VAL A 44 -7.59 7.39 -2.66
C VAL A 44 -7.29 6.09 -1.93
N LEU A 45 -6.36 6.10 -0.96
CA LEU A 45 -6.05 4.91 -0.15
C LEU A 45 -7.27 4.44 0.63
N MET A 46 -8.06 5.35 1.22
CA MET A 46 -9.30 5.00 1.91
C MET A 46 -10.33 4.38 0.95
N VAL A 47 -10.55 4.98 -0.22
CA VAL A 47 -11.48 4.45 -1.23
C VAL A 47 -11.09 3.03 -1.64
N ILE A 48 -9.80 2.76 -1.83
CA ILE A 48 -9.34 1.41 -2.20
C ILE A 48 -9.60 0.40 -1.08
N ILE A 49 -9.35 0.75 0.18
CA ILE A 49 -9.71 -0.14 1.31
C ILE A 49 -11.22 -0.33 1.39
N ALA A 50 -12.03 0.68 1.11
CA ALA A 50 -13.48 0.54 1.07
C ALA A 50 -13.93 -0.41 -0.05
N VAL A 51 -13.29 -0.35 -1.22
CA VAL A 51 -13.53 -1.31 -2.32
C VAL A 51 -13.13 -2.73 -1.90
N ILE A 52 -11.98 -2.91 -1.24
CA ILE A 52 -11.54 -4.22 -0.75
C ILE A 52 -12.55 -4.76 0.28
N GLY A 53 -12.84 -3.99 1.33
CA GLY A 53 -13.77 -4.38 2.39
C GLY A 53 -15.18 -4.65 1.86
N GLY A 54 -15.69 -3.83 0.94
CA GLY A 54 -16.97 -4.04 0.28
C GLY A 54 -17.02 -5.31 -0.58
N SER A 55 -15.94 -5.60 -1.32
CA SER A 55 -15.85 -6.83 -2.13
C SER A 55 -15.80 -8.09 -1.26
N VAL A 56 -15.05 -8.03 -0.16
CA VAL A 56 -14.96 -9.11 0.84
C VAL A 56 -16.32 -9.31 1.51
N ALA A 57 -16.98 -8.24 1.94
CA ALA A 57 -18.31 -8.30 2.57
C ALA A 57 -19.35 -8.89 1.62
N TYR A 58 -19.35 -8.48 0.35
CA TYR A 58 -20.22 -9.06 -0.67
C TYR A 58 -20.00 -10.57 -0.81
N THR A 59 -18.73 -11.01 -0.84
CA THR A 59 -18.38 -12.43 -0.93
C THR A 59 -18.82 -13.19 0.33
N ALA A 60 -18.68 -12.60 1.52
CA ALA A 60 -19.10 -13.19 2.80
C ALA A 60 -20.62 -13.36 2.90
N LEU A 61 -21.38 -12.42 2.33
CA LEU A 61 -22.83 -12.45 2.28
C LEU A 61 -23.37 -13.31 1.13
N SER A 62 -22.50 -13.76 0.23
CA SER A 62 -22.89 -14.64 -0.87
C SER A 62 -23.09 -16.06 -0.38
N ASN A 63 -23.95 -16.83 -1.07
CA ASN A 63 -24.13 -18.26 -0.81
C ASN A 63 -23.01 -19.13 -1.43
N HIS A 64 -21.89 -18.53 -1.84
CA HIS A 64 -20.81 -19.22 -2.53
C HIS A 64 -19.47 -18.81 -1.89
N LEU A 65 -19.04 -19.63 -0.93
CA LEU A 65 -17.81 -19.41 -0.18
C LEU A 65 -16.60 -19.89 -0.98
N PRO A 66 -15.48 -19.14 -1.01
CA PRO A 66 -14.31 -19.47 -1.81
C PRO A 66 -13.58 -20.74 -1.35
N PHE A 67 -13.74 -21.13 -0.08
CA PHE A 67 -13.22 -22.36 0.50
C PHE A 67 -13.95 -22.68 1.81
N ALA A 68 -13.77 -23.89 2.33
CA ALA A 68 -14.40 -24.31 3.59
C ALA A 68 -14.00 -23.38 4.74
N HIS A 69 -14.99 -22.89 5.49
CA HIS A 69 -14.80 -21.95 6.62
C HIS A 69 -14.16 -20.59 6.23
N ALA A 70 -14.30 -20.18 4.96
CA ALA A 70 -13.83 -18.87 4.51
C ALA A 70 -14.59 -17.69 5.16
N ASP A 71 -15.80 -17.93 5.66
CA ASP A 71 -16.66 -16.96 6.33
C ASP A 71 -15.93 -16.20 7.45
N ILE A 72 -15.21 -16.92 8.31
CA ILE A 72 -14.47 -16.32 9.42
C ILE A 72 -13.39 -15.38 8.90
N ALA A 73 -12.59 -15.83 7.93
CA ALA A 73 -11.50 -15.04 7.35
C ALA A 73 -12.03 -13.78 6.64
N LEU A 74 -13.12 -13.91 5.89
CA LEU A 74 -13.77 -12.79 5.21
C LEU A 74 -14.26 -11.74 6.23
N TRP A 75 -14.95 -12.14 7.29
CA TRP A 75 -15.45 -11.20 8.31
C TRP A 75 -14.34 -10.52 9.10
N ILE A 76 -13.23 -11.20 9.36
CA ILE A 76 -12.04 -10.58 9.96
C ILE A 76 -11.54 -9.43 9.08
N VAL A 77 -11.40 -9.67 7.76
CA VAL A 77 -10.94 -8.64 6.83
C VAL A 77 -11.95 -7.49 6.73
N VAL A 78 -13.26 -7.76 6.75
CA VAL A 78 -14.29 -6.72 6.80
C VAL A 78 -14.15 -5.86 8.06
N ALA A 79 -14.00 -6.48 9.23
CA ALA A 79 -13.84 -5.78 10.50
C ALA A 79 -12.58 -4.90 10.49
N MET A 80 -11.46 -5.42 9.99
CA MET A 80 -10.22 -4.65 9.84
C MET A 80 -10.38 -3.47 8.88
N ALA A 81 -11.07 -3.66 7.75
CA ALA A 81 -11.35 -2.60 6.78
C ALA A 81 -12.21 -1.49 7.38
N ILE A 82 -13.29 -1.83 8.10
CA ILE A 82 -14.15 -0.86 8.78
C ILE A 82 -13.35 -0.07 9.82
N LEU A 83 -12.59 -0.76 10.67
CA LEU A 83 -11.76 -0.12 11.69
C LEU A 83 -10.75 0.85 11.05
N TYR A 84 -10.06 0.40 10.00
CA TYR A 84 -9.11 1.24 9.27
C TYR A 84 -9.81 2.48 8.68
N LEU A 85 -10.96 2.32 8.03
CA LEU A 85 -11.69 3.45 7.41
C LEU A 85 -12.12 4.48 8.45
N VAL A 86 -12.63 4.02 9.60
CA VAL A 86 -13.00 4.90 10.71
C VAL A 86 -11.77 5.65 11.21
N VAL A 87 -10.70 4.94 11.58
CA VAL A 87 -9.46 5.55 12.09
C VAL A 87 -8.86 6.49 11.06
N ALA A 88 -8.82 6.11 9.78
CA ALA A 88 -8.34 6.96 8.70
C ALA A 88 -9.20 8.22 8.54
N ALA A 89 -10.53 8.14 8.67
CA ALA A 89 -11.41 9.29 8.55
C ALA A 89 -11.20 10.32 9.67
N VAL A 90 -11.12 9.86 10.93
CA VAL A 90 -11.04 10.77 12.09
C VAL A 90 -9.61 11.18 12.48
N THR A 91 -8.59 10.39 12.12
CA THR A 91 -7.21 10.67 12.54
C THR A 91 -6.34 11.23 11.41
N LYS A 92 -5.27 11.92 11.81
CA LYS A 92 -4.18 12.33 10.91
C LYS A 92 -2.97 11.38 11.01
N LEU A 93 -3.12 10.25 11.69
CA LEU A 93 -2.05 9.28 11.91
C LEU A 93 -1.67 8.60 10.61
N ARG A 94 -0.37 8.32 10.46
CA ARG A 94 0.15 7.54 9.33
C ARG A 94 -0.11 6.06 9.59
N ILE A 95 -1.22 5.55 9.07
CA ILE A 95 -1.66 4.16 9.27
C ILE A 95 -1.63 3.31 7.99
N TRP A 96 -0.96 3.79 6.93
CA TRP A 96 -0.97 3.16 5.59
C TRP A 96 -0.44 1.71 5.57
N ASP A 97 0.47 1.39 6.49
CA ASP A 97 1.00 0.03 6.62
C ASP A 97 -0.06 -0.95 7.14
N ALA A 98 -0.99 -0.48 7.98
CA ALA A 98 -2.14 -1.29 8.41
C ALA A 98 -3.11 -1.57 7.25
N GLY A 99 -3.27 -0.63 6.32
CA GLY A 99 -4.03 -0.90 5.09
C GLY A 99 -3.35 -1.92 4.18
N SER A 100 -2.01 -1.96 4.17
CA SER A 100 -1.26 -2.98 3.42
C SER A 100 -1.46 -4.37 4.01
N LEU A 101 -1.53 -4.48 5.35
CA LEU A 101 -1.88 -5.74 6.01
C LEU A 101 -3.27 -6.23 5.56
N ILE A 102 -4.27 -5.35 5.52
CA ILE A 102 -5.63 -5.68 5.06
C ILE A 102 -5.61 -6.18 3.61
N ALA A 103 -4.90 -5.46 2.73
CA ALA A 103 -4.76 -5.84 1.34
C ALA A 103 -4.06 -7.19 1.17
N ILE A 104 -3.00 -7.46 1.93
CA ILE A 104 -2.29 -8.75 1.91
C ILE A 104 -3.23 -9.87 2.37
N CYS A 105 -3.98 -9.68 3.45
CA CYS A 105 -4.96 -10.66 3.91
C CYS A 105 -6.02 -10.95 2.82
N ALA A 106 -6.52 -9.93 2.13
CA ALA A 106 -7.46 -10.11 1.02
C ALA A 106 -6.84 -10.86 -0.17
N VAL A 107 -5.56 -10.61 -0.50
CA VAL A 107 -4.81 -11.39 -1.50
C VAL A 107 -4.66 -12.86 -1.06
N LEU A 108 -4.35 -13.11 0.20
CA LEU A 108 -4.25 -14.48 0.72
C LEU A 108 -5.59 -15.22 0.65
N ILE A 109 -6.70 -14.55 0.95
CA ILE A 109 -8.05 -15.11 0.76
C ILE A 109 -8.31 -15.41 -0.73
N TYR A 110 -7.91 -14.50 -1.62
CA TYR A 110 -8.04 -14.73 -3.07
C TYR A 110 -7.29 -15.98 -3.51
N ILE A 111 -6.02 -16.09 -3.10
CA ILE A 111 -5.16 -17.25 -3.40
C ILE A 111 -5.76 -18.52 -2.80
N GLY A 112 -6.23 -18.47 -1.55
CA GLY A 112 -6.91 -19.59 -0.90
C GLY A 112 -8.12 -20.08 -1.70
N GLY A 113 -8.92 -19.14 -2.25
CA GLY A 113 -10.03 -19.47 -3.15
C GLY A 113 -9.60 -20.17 -4.43
N LEU A 114 -8.43 -19.86 -5.00
CA LEU A 114 -7.91 -20.55 -6.19
C LEU A 114 -7.73 -22.06 -5.98
N PHE A 115 -7.47 -22.47 -4.72
CA PHE A 115 -7.33 -23.87 -4.33
C PHE A 115 -8.62 -24.46 -3.76
N GLY A 116 -9.69 -23.67 -3.67
CA GLY A 116 -11.00 -24.08 -3.21
C GLY A 116 -12.05 -23.95 -4.32
N ASP A 117 -13.20 -23.39 -3.95
CA ASP A 117 -14.31 -23.09 -4.84
C ASP A 117 -14.37 -21.58 -5.12
N ALA A 118 -13.33 -21.05 -5.78
CA ALA A 118 -13.29 -19.63 -6.12
C ALA A 118 -14.58 -19.23 -6.87
N PRO A 119 -15.16 -18.06 -6.58
CA PRO A 119 -16.42 -17.63 -7.20
C PRO A 119 -16.21 -17.18 -8.64
N TYR A 120 -15.91 -18.12 -9.52
CA TYR A 120 -15.84 -17.94 -10.97
C TYR A 120 -17.14 -18.40 -11.63
N VAL A 121 -17.42 -17.84 -12.81
CA VAL A 121 -18.63 -18.20 -13.57
C VAL A 121 -18.67 -19.71 -13.87
N TRP A 122 -17.52 -20.31 -14.18
CA TRP A 122 -17.42 -21.76 -14.42
C TRP A 122 -17.49 -22.62 -13.15
N ASN A 123 -17.38 -22.01 -11.96
CA ASN A 123 -17.63 -22.65 -10.67
C ASN A 123 -19.09 -22.43 -10.19
N GLY A 124 -19.97 -21.86 -11.04
CA GLY A 124 -21.38 -21.66 -10.71
C GLY A 124 -21.70 -20.35 -9.99
N ALA A 125 -20.72 -19.45 -9.83
CA ALA A 125 -20.96 -18.10 -9.34
C ALA A 125 -21.60 -17.21 -10.42
N SER A 126 -22.29 -16.15 -9.99
CA SER A 126 -22.83 -15.15 -10.92
C SER A 126 -21.70 -14.33 -11.56
N ILE A 127 -21.97 -13.72 -12.73
CA ILE A 127 -21.03 -12.82 -13.40
C ILE A 127 -20.63 -11.67 -12.46
N GLN A 128 -21.59 -11.15 -11.70
CA GLN A 128 -21.38 -10.08 -10.74
C GLN A 128 -20.42 -10.52 -9.62
N GLN A 129 -20.61 -11.72 -9.07
CA GLN A 129 -19.76 -12.23 -8.01
C GLN A 129 -18.34 -12.49 -8.50
N ALA A 130 -18.19 -13.06 -9.70
CA ALA A 130 -16.87 -13.26 -10.31
C ALA A 130 -16.15 -11.94 -10.60
N ALA A 131 -16.88 -10.91 -11.03
CA ALA A 131 -16.32 -9.57 -11.22
C ALA A 131 -15.84 -8.97 -9.89
N ILE A 132 -16.66 -9.05 -8.84
CA ILE A 132 -16.33 -8.53 -7.50
C ILE A 132 -15.12 -9.25 -6.92
N TRP A 133 -15.02 -10.55 -7.11
CA TRP A 133 -13.87 -11.35 -6.69
C TRP A 133 -12.56 -10.89 -7.33
N ASN A 134 -12.58 -10.60 -8.64
CA ASN A 134 -11.41 -10.08 -9.35
C ASN A 134 -11.10 -8.62 -8.98
N ILE A 135 -12.13 -7.79 -8.76
CA ILE A 135 -11.97 -6.42 -8.26
C ILE A 135 -11.25 -6.42 -6.90
N MET A 136 -11.63 -7.32 -6.00
CA MET A 136 -10.97 -7.47 -4.69
C MET A 136 -9.47 -7.69 -4.84
N MET A 137 -9.06 -8.61 -5.72
CA MET A 137 -7.65 -8.90 -5.98
C MET A 137 -6.92 -7.70 -6.56
N MET A 138 -7.47 -7.11 -7.63
CA MET A 138 -6.86 -5.95 -8.29
C MET A 138 -6.73 -4.76 -7.35
N ALA A 139 -7.76 -4.46 -6.55
CA ALA A 139 -7.75 -3.40 -5.56
C ALA A 139 -6.71 -3.64 -4.47
N SER A 140 -6.56 -4.89 -4.01
CA SER A 140 -5.58 -5.26 -3.00
C SER A 140 -4.15 -5.10 -3.49
N VAL A 141 -3.85 -5.58 -4.71
CA VAL A 141 -2.54 -5.38 -5.34
C VAL A 141 -2.28 -3.90 -5.57
N ALA A 142 -3.26 -3.15 -6.07
CA ALA A 142 -3.15 -1.71 -6.27
C ALA A 142 -2.85 -0.98 -4.97
N TYR A 143 -3.48 -1.35 -3.84
CA TYR A 143 -3.19 -0.75 -2.54
C TYR A 143 -1.73 -0.95 -2.14
N VAL A 144 -1.20 -2.18 -2.25
CA VAL A 144 0.19 -2.48 -1.89
C VAL A 144 1.16 -1.69 -2.75
N VAL A 145 0.90 -1.60 -4.06
CA VAL A 145 1.72 -0.79 -4.99
C VAL A 145 1.65 0.69 -4.61
N LEU A 146 0.46 1.23 -4.33
CA LEU A 146 0.30 2.62 -3.93
C LEU A 146 0.99 2.93 -2.61
N ASN A 147 0.89 2.04 -1.60
CA ASN A 147 1.62 2.24 -0.35
C ASN A 147 3.14 2.18 -0.59
N ALA A 148 3.64 1.28 -1.45
CA ALA A 148 5.05 1.27 -1.83
C ALA A 148 5.49 2.60 -2.45
N LEU A 149 4.68 3.21 -3.33
CA LEU A 149 4.95 4.53 -3.91
C LEU A 149 4.93 5.65 -2.85
N VAL A 150 4.06 5.54 -1.85
CA VAL A 150 4.03 6.45 -0.68
C VAL A 150 5.30 6.31 0.16
N LEU A 151 5.69 5.07 0.51
CA LEU A 151 6.92 4.79 1.26
C LEU A 151 8.17 5.28 0.51
N TYR A 152 8.13 5.18 -0.82
CA TYR A 152 9.20 5.64 -1.69
C TYR A 152 9.24 7.18 -1.84
N GLY A 153 8.18 7.89 -1.45
CA GLY A 153 8.09 9.35 -1.45
C GLY A 153 7.64 9.98 -2.76
N MET A 154 7.07 9.19 -3.69
CA MET A 154 6.46 9.70 -4.93
C MET A 154 5.10 10.36 -4.66
N PHE A 155 4.34 9.80 -3.72
CA PHE A 155 3.10 10.39 -3.24
C PHE A 155 3.26 10.97 -1.84
N VAL A 156 2.78 12.19 -1.67
CA VAL A 156 2.71 12.84 -0.37
C VAL A 156 1.31 12.59 0.19
N VAL A 157 1.22 12.01 1.38
CA VAL A 157 -0.05 11.66 2.05
C VAL A 157 -0.30 12.50 3.30
N TYR A 158 0.69 13.30 3.70
CA TYR A 158 0.62 14.25 4.81
C TYR A 158 1.38 15.54 4.40
N PRO A 159 0.93 16.75 4.80
CA PRO A 159 1.63 18.00 4.48
C PRO A 159 3.11 17.88 4.82
N ASP A 160 3.94 18.21 3.84
CA ASP A 160 5.36 17.93 3.89
C ASP A 160 6.06 18.98 4.76
N ASP A 161 6.25 18.71 6.04
CA ASP A 161 7.17 19.47 6.90
C ASP A 161 8.63 19.02 6.67
N GLN A 162 8.88 18.16 5.68
CA GLN A 162 10.16 17.47 5.47
C GLN A 162 11.31 18.36 4.94
N ASN A 163 11.27 19.68 5.15
CA ASN A 163 12.33 20.61 4.76
C ASN A 163 12.86 20.33 3.35
N PHE A 164 11.96 20.18 2.38
CA PHE A 164 12.34 20.26 0.97
C PHE A 164 12.52 21.74 0.64
N THR A 165 13.64 22.30 1.10
CA THR A 165 14.24 23.45 0.45
C THR A 165 14.81 22.95 -0.88
N ASP A 166 14.08 23.20 -1.97
CA ASP A 166 14.76 23.42 -3.23
C ASP A 166 15.71 24.63 -3.08
#